data_AF-A0A6V7VVE8-F1
#
_entry.id   AF-A0A6V7VVE8-F1
#
_cell.length_a   1.000
_cell.length_b   1.000
_cell.length_c   1.000
_cell.angle_alpha   90.00
_cell.angle_beta   90.00
_cell.angle_gamma   90.00
#
_symmetry.space_group_name_H-M   'P 1'
#
loop_
_entity.id
_entity.type
_entity.pdbx_description
1 polymer ?
#
loop_
_entity_poly.entity_id
_entity_poly.type
_entity_poly.pdbx_seq_one_letter_code
_entity_poly.pdbx_strand_id
1 'polypeptide(L)' 'MLYLLPLYNLYDDRKCFICNITQTICWRRHSETGKYLCNACGCKQRKEITKKRSPKI' A
#
# COMPACT_ATOMS: atom_id res chain seq x y z
N MET A 1 31.34 -11.07 -6.88
CA MET A 1 30.48 -10.38 -5.88
C MET A 1 29.30 -9.78 -6.65
N LEU A 2 28.24 -10.50 -7.03
CA LEU A 2 27.38 -11.41 -6.25
C LEU A 2 26.75 -10.77 -5.00
N TYR A 3 26.14 -9.60 -5.15
CA TYR A 3 25.00 -9.15 -4.34
C TYR A 3 24.16 -8.27 -5.28
N LEU A 4 23.12 -8.74 -5.96
CA LEU A 4 21.75 -8.79 -5.43
C LEU A 4 20.78 -9.27 -6.53
N LEU A 5 20.66 -10.58 -6.73
CA LEU A 5 19.40 -11.16 -7.24
C LEU A 5 18.99 -12.19 -6.18
N PRO A 6 17.97 -11.86 -5.37
CA PRO A 6 16.58 -12.05 -5.80
C PRO A 6 15.61 -10.95 -5.31
N LEU A 7 15.98 -9.66 -5.42
CA LEU A 7 15.07 -8.56 -5.05
C LEU A 7 14.28 -7.94 -6.22
N TYR A 8 14.41 -8.47 -7.44
CA TYR A 8 13.29 -8.40 -8.37
C TYR A 8 12.28 -9.42 -7.82
N ASN A 9 11.38 -8.94 -6.98
CA ASN A 9 10.21 -9.72 -6.64
C ASN A 9 9.52 -9.98 -7.98
N LEU A 10 9.68 -11.19 -8.52
CA LEU A 10 8.80 -11.81 -9.51
C LEU A 10 7.42 -11.28 -9.23
N TYR A 11 6.93 -10.40 -10.11
CA TYR A 11 5.58 -9.87 -10.21
C TYR A 11 4.59 -10.64 -9.31
N ASP A 12 4.61 -10.36 -8.02
CA ASP A 12 3.64 -10.95 -7.14
C ASP A 12 2.38 -10.23 -7.57
N ASP A 13 1.33 -10.95 -7.96
CA ASP A 13 0.06 -10.40 -8.46
C ASP A 13 -0.64 -9.46 -7.45
N ARG A 14 0.06 -9.07 -6.38
CA ARG A 14 -0.19 -7.88 -5.59
C ARG A 14 -0.38 -6.67 -6.49
N LYS A 15 -1.63 -6.26 -6.54
CA LYS A 15 -2.11 -5.04 -7.16
C LYS A 15 -2.72 -4.16 -6.09
N CYS A 16 -2.37 -2.88 -6.08
CA CYS A 16 -3.00 -1.95 -5.15
C CYS A 16 -4.51 -1.90 -5.41
N PHE A 17 -5.33 -2.10 -4.37
CA PHE A 17 -6.79 -2.06 -4.49
C PHE A 17 -7.35 -0.68 -4.91
N ILE A 18 -6.58 0.40 -4.72
CA ILE A 18 -7.03 1.77 -4.98
C ILE A 18 -6.54 2.30 -6.33
N CYS A 19 -5.23 2.22 -6.59
CA CYS A 19 -4.63 2.78 -7.81
C CYS A 19 -4.11 1.73 -8.78
N ASN A 20 -4.30 0.45 -8.47
CA ASN A 20 -4.02 -0.65 -9.39
C ASN A 20 -2.55 -0.81 -9.80
N ILE A 21 -1.62 -0.11 -9.14
CA ILE A 21 -0.18 -0.27 -9.38
C ILE A 21 0.30 -1.63 -8.88
N THR A 22 1.18 -2.26 -9.65
CA THR A 22 1.84 -3.54 -9.32
C THR A 22 3.31 -3.37 -8.92
N GLN A 23 3.85 -2.17 -9.11
CA GLN A 23 5.23 -1.82 -8.77
C GLN A 23 5.23 -0.82 -7.62
N THR A 24 5.73 -1.24 -6.45
CA THR A 24 5.91 -0.36 -5.29
C THR A 24 7.07 -0.86 -4.44
N ILE A 25 7.84 0.08 -3.89
CA ILE A 25 8.98 -0.22 -3.00
C ILE A 25 8.51 -0.88 -1.69
N CYS A 26 7.29 -0.57 -1.27
CA CYS A 26 6.68 -1.11 -0.06
C CYS A 26 5.18 -1.32 -0.28
N TRP A 27 4.70 -2.52 0.08
CA TRP A 27 3.30 -2.85 0.18
C TRP A 27 2.80 -2.58 1.61
N ARG A 28 1.64 -1.94 1.73
CA ARG A 28 0.91 -1.77 2.99
C ARG A 28 -0.39 -2.59 2.95
N ARG A 29 -0.97 -2.86 4.12
CA ARG A 29 -2.27 -3.53 4.24
C ARG A 29 -3.33 -2.56 4.74
N HIS A 30 -4.53 -2.69 4.20
CA HIS A 30 -5.72 -2.02 4.71
C HIS A 30 -6.12 -2.67 6.03
N SER A 31 -6.29 -1.87 7.09
CA SER A 31 -6.56 -2.36 8.47
C SER A 31 -7.93 -3.02 8.68
N GLU A 32 -8.83 -2.94 7.70
CA GLU A 32 -10.24 -3.32 7.83
C GLU A 32 -10.60 -4.40 6.83
N THR A 33 -10.16 -4.23 5.57
CA THR A 33 -10.40 -5.21 4.50
C THR A 33 -9.22 -6.17 4.27
N GLY A 34 -8.06 -5.93 4.88
CA GLY A 34 -6.86 -6.76 4.69
C GLY A 34 -6.21 -6.66 3.29
N LYS A 35 -6.77 -5.84 2.39
CA LYS A 35 -6.31 -5.72 0.99
C LYS A 35 -4.94 -5.05 0.87
N TYR A 36 -4.24 -5.37 -0.22
CA TYR A 36 -2.95 -4.78 -0.56
C TYR A 36 -3.09 -3.35 -1.07
N LEU A 37 -2.23 -2.48 -0.55
CA LEU A 37 -2.13 -1.08 -0.91
C LEU A 37 -0.68 -0.73 -1.23
N CYS A 38 -0.47 0.15 -2.20
CA CYS A 38 0.86 0.74 -2.39
C CYS A 38 1.16 1.73 -1.25
N ASN A 39 2.43 2.13 -1.13
CA ASN A 39 2.86 3.05 -0.08
C ASN A 39 2.09 4.39 -0.11
N ALA A 40 1.82 4.93 -1.30
CA ALA A 40 1.08 6.20 -1.45
C ALA A 40 -0.39 6.08 -1.00
N CYS A 41 -1.10 5.05 -1.48
CA CYS A 41 -2.51 4.83 -1.14
C CYS A 41 -2.71 4.50 0.35
N GLY A 42 -1.81 3.70 0.94
CA GLY A 42 -1.85 3.41 2.37
C GLY A 42 -1.66 4.67 3.23
N CYS A 43 -0.80 5.59 2.80
CA CYS A 43 -0.64 6.88 3.48
C CYS A 43 -1.87 7.78 3.35
N LYS A 44 -2.47 7.88 2.15
CA LYS A 44 -3.70 8.67 1.93
C LYS A 44 -4.84 8.15 2.79
N GLN A 45 -5.05 6.83 2.80
CA GLN A 45 -6.12 6.23 3.59
C GLN A 45 -6.00 6.53 5.09
N ARG A 46 -4.78 6.47 5.67
CA ARG A 46 -4.57 6.85 7.07
C ARG A 46 -4.94 8.30 7.35
N LYS A 47 -4.69 9.21 6.41
CA LYS A 47 -5.08 10.63 6.53
C LYS A 47 -6.60 10.82 6.43
N GLU A 48 -7.28 10.04 5.59
CA GLU A 48 -8.74 10.08 5.50
C GLU A 48 -9.44 9.51 6.75
N ILE A 49 -8.92 8.41 7.31
CA ILE A 49 -9.45 7.85 8.57
C ILE A 49 -9.30 8.85 9.72
N THR A 50 -8.19 9.58 9.77
CA THR A 50 -7.95 10.59 10.81
C THR A 50 -8.79 11.86 10.60
N LYS A 51 -9.04 12.29 9.36
CA LYS A 51 -9.98 13.38 9.05
C LYS A 51 -11.44 13.04 9.35
N LYS A 52 -11.88 11.80 9.14
CA LYS A 52 -13.26 11.37 9.48
C LYS A 52 -13.55 11.34 10.98
N ARG A 53 -12.54 11.46 11.84
CA ARG A 53 -12.67 11.55 13.30
C ARG A 53 -12.75 12.98 13.81
N SER A 54 -12.64 14.00 12.95
CA SER A 54 -13.00 15.36 13.32
C SER A 54 -14.50 15.37 13.65
N PRO A 55 -14.92 15.67 14.89
CA PRO A 55 -16.32 15.91 15.17
C PRO A 55 -16.73 17.08 14.28
N LYS A 56 -17.74 16.91 13.43
CA LYS A 56 -18.48 18.06 12.93
C LYS A 56 -19.10 18.69 14.17
N ILE A 57 -18.52 19.80 14.60
CA ILE A 57 -19.15 20.74 15.55
C ILE A 57 -20.47 21.20 14.91
#